data_AF-A0A7X2STX0-F1
#
_entry.id   AF-A0A7X2STX0-F1
#
_cell.length_a   1.000
_cell.length_b   1.000
_cell.length_c   1.000
_cell.angle_alpha   90.00
_cell.angle_beta   90.00
_cell.angle_gamma   90.00
#
_symmetry.space_group_name_H-M   'P 1'
#
loop_
_entity.id
_entity.type
_entity.pdbx_description
1 polymer ?
#
loop_
_entity_poly.entity_id
_entity_poly.type
_entity_poly.pdbx_seq_one_letter_code
_entity_poly.pdbx_strand_id
1 'polypeptide(L)'
;GVNYHSFDLAHDTSWHSLLQTSDWVIDCVGILLPNKSKNQTYENSSIEPAKLIIDSIANFDNKFLFISANSAPFFLNNYLHAKRTVENYASRKLGNRAISVYPGLVYSKFRRSNYYLAVMLDFLLKFKLFSFLRKYRPISRERFAKEIRYIIEEKSSELTYRIK
;
A
#
# COMPACT_ATOMS: atom_id res chain seq x y z
N GLY A 1 -20.23 9.47 9.51
CA GLY A 1 -19.76 10.70 8.84
C GLY A 1 -18.31 10.52 8.42
N VAL A 2 -17.77 11.42 7.60
CA VAL A 2 -16.34 11.44 7.25
C VAL A 2 -15.77 12.76 7.77
N ASN A 3 -14.67 12.68 8.52
CA ASN A 3 -13.95 13.84 9.03
C ASN A 3 -12.60 13.94 8.32
N TYR A 4 -12.23 15.15 7.89
CA TYR A 4 -10.96 15.42 7.21
C TYR A 4 -10.06 16.22 8.14
N HIS A 5 -8.79 15.81 8.20
CA HIS A 5 -7.76 16.46 9.00
C HIS A 5 -6.55 16.75 8.10
N SER A 6 -5.85 17.84 8.36
CA SER A 6 -4.63 18.23 7.66
C SER A 6 -3.55 18.47 8.70
N PHE A 7 -2.43 17.79 8.56
CA PHE A 7 -1.30 17.86 9.49
C PHE A 7 0.00 17.56 8.74
N ASP A 8 1.11 18.08 9.27
CA ASP A 8 2.45 17.70 8.85
C ASP A 8 2.95 16.59 9.78
N LEU A 9 3.09 15.37 9.25
CA LEU A 9 3.50 14.20 10.03
C LEU A 9 4.86 14.37 10.74
N ALA A 10 5.74 15.23 10.24
CA ALA A 10 7.06 15.44 10.83
C ALA A 10 7.08 16.45 11.99
N HIS A 11 6.09 17.35 12.05
CA HIS A 11 6.12 18.50 12.96
C HIS A 11 4.88 18.62 13.84
N ASP A 12 3.78 17.97 13.47
CA ASP A 12 2.51 17.99 14.18
C ASP A 12 2.36 16.68 14.98
N THR A 13 1.79 16.77 16.18
CA THR A 13 1.48 15.61 17.04
C THR A 13 -0.03 15.42 17.27
N SER A 14 -0.86 16.33 16.77
CA SER A 14 -2.31 16.31 16.94
C SER A 14 -2.97 15.05 16.35
N TRP A 15 -2.35 14.45 15.33
CA TRP A 15 -2.83 13.22 14.68
C TRP A 15 -2.62 11.96 15.53
N HIS A 16 -1.78 11.98 16.57
CA HIS A 16 -1.54 10.80 17.41
C HIS A 16 -2.82 10.34 18.11
N SER A 17 -3.61 11.28 18.65
CA SER A 17 -4.88 10.95 19.33
C SER A 17 -5.90 10.31 18.39
N LEU A 18 -5.91 10.71 17.12
CA LEU A 18 -6.76 10.11 16.08
C LEU A 18 -6.39 8.65 15.84
N LEU A 19 -5.09 8.32 15.82
CA LEU A 19 -4.66 6.94 15.64
C LEU A 19 -4.97 6.08 16.86
N GLN A 20 -4.73 6.59 18.06
CA GLN A 20 -4.95 5.86 19.32
C GLN A 20 -6.40 5.39 19.48
N THR A 21 -7.36 6.19 19.01
CA THR A 21 -8.80 5.89 19.13
C THR A 21 -9.36 5.05 17.96
N SER A 22 -8.54 4.74 16.95
CA SER A 22 -9.00 4.04 15.74
C SER A 22 -8.87 2.52 15.85
N ASP A 23 -9.83 1.73 15.37
CA ASP A 23 -9.63 0.27 15.32
C ASP A 23 -8.59 -0.14 14.25
N TRP A 24 -8.57 0.62 13.14
CA TRP A 24 -7.74 0.36 11.98
C TRP A 24 -7.05 1.64 11.49
N VAL A 25 -5.76 1.51 11.22
CA VAL A 25 -4.95 2.51 10.51
C VAL A 25 -4.57 1.96 9.14
N ILE A 26 -5.03 2.60 8.07
CA ILE A 26 -4.78 2.17 6.69
C ILE A 26 -3.77 3.12 6.05
N ASP A 27 -2.54 2.66 5.86
CA ASP A 27 -1.48 3.45 5.23
C ASP A 27 -1.46 3.24 3.72
N CYS A 28 -1.88 4.30 3.02
CA CYS A 28 -1.85 4.42 1.56
C CYS A 28 -0.78 5.42 1.07
N VAL A 29 0.10 5.89 1.95
CA VAL A 29 1.12 6.89 1.61
C VAL A 29 2.25 6.24 0.83
N GLY A 30 2.69 6.92 -0.21
CA GLY A 30 3.91 6.57 -0.91
C GLY A 30 4.04 7.22 -2.27
N ILE A 31 5.26 7.26 -2.77
CA ILE A 31 5.60 7.78 -4.10
C ILE A 31 6.04 6.63 -5.02
N LEU A 32 5.71 6.74 -6.31
CA LEU A 32 6.15 5.76 -7.31
C LEU A 32 7.60 6.01 -7.74
N LEU A 33 7.98 7.27 -7.88
CA LEU A 33 9.31 7.71 -8.32
C LEU A 33 9.77 8.89 -7.44
N PRO A 34 11.05 8.93 -7.04
CA PRO A 34 11.61 10.05 -6.31
C PRO A 34 11.68 11.29 -7.21
N ASN A 35 11.69 12.47 -6.59
CA ASN A 35 11.83 13.74 -7.28
C ASN A 35 12.90 14.60 -6.60
N LYS A 36 14.09 14.67 -7.20
CA LYS A 36 15.23 15.42 -6.66
C LYS A 36 14.96 16.91 -6.51
N SER A 37 14.27 17.55 -7.46
CA SER A 37 14.01 19.00 -7.39
C SER A 37 13.07 19.37 -6.24
N LYS A 38 12.25 18.42 -5.79
CA LYS A 38 11.36 18.56 -4.62
C LYS A 38 11.94 17.91 -3.35
N ASN A 39 13.19 17.47 -3.38
CA ASN A 39 13.82 16.69 -2.31
C ASN A 39 12.99 15.48 -1.84
N GLN A 40 12.24 14.85 -2.76
CA GLN A 40 11.39 13.69 -2.47
C GLN A 40 12.17 12.39 -2.73
N THR A 41 12.35 11.60 -1.68
CA THR A 41 12.99 10.28 -1.72
C THR A 41 12.03 9.22 -1.20
N TYR A 42 12.33 7.95 -1.43
CA TYR A 42 11.52 6.89 -0.82
C TYR A 42 11.64 6.87 0.71
N GLU A 43 12.78 7.32 1.26
CA GLU A 43 12.98 7.38 2.71
C GLU A 43 12.00 8.38 3.33
N ASN A 44 12.10 9.66 2.94
CA ASN A 44 11.31 10.73 3.55
C ASN A 44 9.84 10.78 3.11
N SER A 45 9.48 10.18 1.98
CA SER A 45 8.13 10.25 1.42
C SER A 45 7.35 8.93 1.52
N SER A 46 7.95 7.87 2.08
CA SER A 46 7.27 6.58 2.20
C SER A 46 7.72 5.80 3.45
N ILE A 47 9.02 5.66 3.70
CA ILE A 47 9.53 4.81 4.79
C ILE A 47 9.38 5.51 6.14
N GLU A 48 9.93 6.72 6.29
CA GLU A 48 9.90 7.46 7.56
C GLU A 48 8.46 7.78 8.01
N PRO A 49 7.55 8.30 7.15
CA PRO A 49 6.17 8.53 7.56
C PRO A 49 5.46 7.25 8.05
N ALA A 50 5.68 6.12 7.37
CA ALA A 50 5.09 4.86 7.78
C ALA A 50 5.67 4.37 9.12
N LYS A 51 6.98 4.49 9.34
CA LYS A 51 7.60 4.16 10.63
C LYS A 51 7.04 5.02 11.76
N LEU A 52 6.87 6.32 11.54
CA LEU A 52 6.28 7.23 12.54
C LEU A 52 4.86 6.80 12.92
N ILE A 53 4.03 6.46 11.93
CA ILE A 53 2.68 5.94 12.17
C ILE A 53 2.73 4.63 12.96
N ILE A 54 3.56 3.68 12.53
CA ILE A 54 3.71 2.36 13.17
C ILE A 54 4.17 2.49 14.62
N ASP A 55 5.17 3.32 14.88
CA ASP A 55 5.68 3.53 16.24
C ASP A 55 4.65 4.23 17.14
N SER A 56 3.83 5.12 16.58
CA SER A 56 2.76 5.82 17.32
C SER A 56 1.65 4.89 17.81
N ILE A 57 1.44 3.76 17.13
CA ILE A 57 0.43 2.75 17.48
C ILE A 57 1.03 1.46 18.07
N ALA A 58 2.35 1.44 18.34
CA ALA A 58 3.04 0.22 18.75
C ALA A 58 2.50 -0.36 20.07
N ASN A 59 2.17 0.52 21.03
CA ASN A 59 1.69 0.15 22.36
C ASN A 59 0.15 0.13 22.49
N PHE A 60 -0.55 0.18 21.37
CA PHE A 60 -2.01 0.20 21.31
C PHE A 60 -2.52 -1.01 20.51
N ASP A 61 -3.80 -1.34 20.68
CA ASP A 61 -4.40 -2.53 20.05
C ASP A 61 -4.84 -2.32 18.60
N ASN A 62 -4.53 -1.15 18.01
CA ASN A 62 -4.92 -0.82 16.65
C ASN A 62 -4.34 -1.85 15.66
N LYS A 63 -5.12 -2.20 14.63
CA LYS A 63 -4.66 -2.96 13.48
C LYS A 63 -4.09 -2.00 12.43
N PHE A 64 -3.01 -2.41 11.77
CA PHE A 64 -2.35 -1.64 10.74
C PHE A 64 -2.45 -2.34 9.40
N LEU A 65 -3.02 -1.68 8.40
CA LEU A 65 -3.11 -2.18 7.03
C LEU A 65 -2.20 -1.37 6.12
N PHE A 66 -1.17 -2.00 5.57
CA PHE A 66 -0.22 -1.36 4.68
C PHE A 66 -0.45 -1.73 3.21
N ILE A 67 -0.59 -0.71 2.35
CA ILE A 67 -0.66 -0.91 0.91
C ILE A 67 0.74 -1.02 0.31
N SER A 68 1.19 -2.25 0.09
CA SER A 68 2.44 -2.56 -0.59
C SER A 68 2.23 -2.76 -2.11
N ALA A 69 3.06 -3.57 -2.76
CA ALA A 69 3.02 -3.96 -4.15
C ALA A 69 3.42 -5.43 -4.29
N ASN A 70 2.72 -6.18 -5.14
CA ASN A 70 3.02 -7.58 -5.43
C ASN A 70 4.36 -7.76 -6.14
N SER A 71 4.54 -7.00 -7.21
CA SER A 71 5.73 -6.97 -8.04
C SER A 71 5.83 -5.61 -8.72
N ALA A 72 7.04 -5.23 -9.11
CA ALA A 72 7.29 -4.08 -9.95
C ALA A 72 8.26 -4.47 -11.08
N PRO A 73 8.28 -3.72 -12.19
CA PRO A 73 9.34 -3.83 -13.20
C PRO A 73 10.72 -3.57 -12.59
N PHE A 74 11.78 -4.07 -13.23
CA PHE A 74 13.15 -3.99 -12.69
C PHE A 74 13.63 -2.56 -12.39
N PHE A 75 13.20 -1.57 -13.16
CA PHE A 75 13.55 -0.15 -12.93
C PHE A 75 12.87 0.45 -11.70
N LEU A 76 11.88 -0.25 -11.11
CA LEU A 76 11.20 0.10 -9.86
C LEU A 76 11.65 -0.79 -8.68
N ASN A 77 12.82 -1.42 -8.76
CA ASN A 77 13.36 -2.23 -7.67
C ASN A 77 13.51 -1.44 -6.36
N ASN A 78 13.94 -0.18 -6.42
CA ASN A 78 14.07 0.67 -5.24
C ASN A 78 12.72 1.00 -4.60
N TYR A 79 11.67 1.20 -5.43
CA TYR A 79 10.30 1.37 -4.95
C TYR A 79 9.82 0.10 -4.21
N LEU A 80 10.05 -1.07 -4.80
CA LEU A 80 9.66 -2.34 -4.17
C LEU A 80 10.46 -2.60 -2.89
N HIS A 81 11.74 -2.24 -2.87
CA HIS A 81 12.58 -2.30 -1.68
C HIS A 81 12.02 -1.41 -0.56
N ALA A 82 11.66 -0.17 -0.86
CA ALA A 82 11.07 0.73 0.12
C ALA A 82 9.77 0.18 0.72
N LYS A 83 8.88 -0.35 -0.12
CA LYS A 83 7.66 -1.02 0.36
C LYS A 83 7.97 -2.23 1.25
N ARG A 84 8.93 -3.08 0.87
CA ARG A 84 9.38 -4.22 1.70
C ARG A 84 10.01 -3.79 3.02
N THR A 85 10.73 -2.67 3.06
CA THR A 85 11.26 -2.11 4.31
C THR A 85 10.13 -1.82 5.29
N VAL A 86 9.04 -1.19 4.82
CA VAL A 86 7.88 -0.89 5.65
C VAL A 86 7.14 -2.16 6.08
N GLU A 87 6.92 -3.12 5.16
CA GLU A 87 6.33 -4.43 5.51
C GLU A 87 7.08 -5.12 6.65
N ASN A 88 8.40 -5.22 6.52
CA ASN A 88 9.26 -5.85 7.51
C ASN A 88 9.26 -5.09 8.84
N TYR A 89 9.25 -3.75 8.79
CA TYR A 89 9.20 -2.91 9.98
C TYR A 89 7.87 -3.11 10.73
N ALA A 90 6.75 -3.00 10.02
CA ALA A 90 5.40 -3.18 10.58
C ALA A 90 5.24 -4.58 11.21
N SER A 91 5.66 -5.64 10.48
CA SER A 91 5.59 -7.01 10.98
C SER A 91 6.43 -7.21 12.25
N ARG A 92 7.64 -6.64 12.32
CA ARG A 92 8.50 -6.73 13.52
C ARG A 92 7.92 -5.97 14.71
N LYS A 93 7.29 -4.82 14.48
CA LYS A 93 6.79 -3.94 15.55
C LYS A 93 5.41 -4.32 16.07
N LEU A 94 4.51 -4.73 15.17
CA LEU A 94 3.09 -4.93 15.48
C LEU A 94 2.66 -6.41 15.41
N GLY A 95 3.52 -7.31 14.92
CA GLY A 95 3.23 -8.73 14.83
C GLY A 95 2.01 -9.02 13.96
N ASN A 96 1.05 -9.76 14.52
CA ASN A 96 -0.20 -10.14 13.85
C ASN A 96 -1.15 -8.95 13.57
N ARG A 97 -0.93 -7.79 14.20
CA ARG A 97 -1.71 -6.57 13.96
C ARG A 97 -1.29 -5.87 12.67
N ALA A 98 -0.11 -6.18 12.12
CA ALA A 98 0.33 -5.66 10.82
C ALA A 98 -0.12 -6.56 9.66
N ILE A 99 -0.97 -6.03 8.80
CA ILE A 99 -1.48 -6.69 7.61
C ILE A 99 -0.98 -5.94 6.39
N SER A 100 -0.17 -6.60 5.55
CA SER A 100 0.28 -6.04 4.28
C SER A 100 -0.54 -6.62 3.14
N VAL A 101 -0.96 -5.75 2.22
CA VAL A 101 -1.63 -6.17 0.98
C VAL A 101 -0.72 -5.97 -0.23
N TYR A 102 -0.86 -6.87 -1.20
CA TYR A 102 0.01 -6.98 -2.35
C TYR A 102 -0.80 -6.81 -3.65
N PRO A 103 -1.30 -5.60 -3.95
CA PRO A 103 -1.87 -5.29 -5.25
C PRO A 103 -0.75 -5.18 -6.30
N GLY A 104 -1.11 -5.36 -7.57
CA GLY A 104 -0.23 -5.01 -8.68
C GLY A 104 -0.60 -3.64 -9.23
N LEU A 105 -0.96 -3.58 -10.50
CA LEU A 105 -1.45 -2.35 -11.13
C LEU A 105 -2.91 -2.07 -10.71
N VAL A 106 -3.10 -1.17 -9.75
CA VAL A 106 -4.43 -0.64 -9.42
C VAL A 106 -4.84 0.37 -10.49
N TYR A 107 -5.93 0.10 -11.21
CA TYR A 107 -6.39 0.94 -12.32
C TYR A 107 -7.82 1.45 -12.12
N SER A 108 -8.12 2.60 -12.72
CA SER A 108 -9.48 3.13 -12.79
C SER A 108 -9.66 3.91 -14.10
N LYS A 109 -10.91 4.02 -14.57
CA LYS A 109 -11.25 4.85 -15.74
C LYS A 109 -10.91 6.33 -15.55
N PHE A 110 -10.84 6.79 -14.30
CA PHE A 110 -10.46 8.17 -13.95
C PHE A 110 -8.96 8.46 -14.12
N ARG A 111 -8.09 7.43 -14.07
CA ARG A 111 -6.66 7.54 -14.34
C ARG A 111 -6.29 6.82 -15.64
N ARG A 112 -6.51 7.50 -16.76
CA ARG A 112 -6.32 6.95 -18.12
C ARG A 112 -4.92 6.36 -18.35
N SER A 113 -3.87 6.92 -17.74
CA SER A 113 -2.48 6.46 -17.89
C SER A 113 -2.26 5.00 -17.47
N ASN A 114 -2.95 4.52 -16.42
CA ASN A 114 -2.83 3.15 -15.94
C ASN A 114 -3.96 2.23 -16.46
N TYR A 115 -5.05 2.81 -16.99
CA TYR A 115 -6.20 2.05 -17.47
C TYR A 115 -5.86 1.19 -18.70
N TYR A 116 -5.24 1.78 -19.72
CA TYR A 116 -4.92 1.05 -20.96
C TYR A 116 -3.84 -0.02 -20.74
N LEU A 117 -2.86 0.25 -19.88
CA LEU A 117 -1.85 -0.73 -19.50
C LEU A 117 -2.50 -1.93 -18.80
N ALA A 118 -3.45 -1.70 -17.90
CA ALA A 118 -4.16 -2.78 -17.23
C ALA A 118 -5.03 -3.61 -18.19
N VAL A 119 -5.74 -2.96 -19.12
CA VAL A 119 -6.55 -3.66 -20.14
C VAL A 119 -5.67 -4.53 -21.05
N MET A 120 -4.52 -4.01 -21.49
CA MET A 120 -3.55 -4.78 -22.27
C MET A 120 -3.02 -5.97 -21.46
N LEU A 121 -2.67 -5.76 -20.20
CA LEU A 121 -2.17 -6.80 -19.32
C LEU A 121 -3.23 -7.89 -19.10
N ASP A 122 -4.48 -7.52 -18.79
CA ASP A 122 -5.61 -8.43 -18.62
C ASP A 122 -5.85 -9.27 -19.90
N PHE A 123 -5.68 -8.67 -21.08
CA PHE A 123 -5.77 -9.38 -22.35
C PHE A 123 -4.62 -10.39 -22.53
N LEU A 124 -3.37 -9.98 -22.30
CA LEU A 124 -2.19 -10.85 -22.43
C LEU A 124 -2.27 -12.05 -21.48
N LEU A 125 -2.77 -11.85 -20.26
CA LEU A 125 -2.90 -12.90 -19.25
C LEU A 125 -3.85 -14.05 -19.64
N LYS A 126 -4.68 -13.88 -20.69
CA LYS A 126 -5.51 -14.98 -21.23
C LYS A 126 -4.67 -16.04 -21.94
N PHE A 127 -3.46 -15.72 -22.39
CA PHE A 127 -2.58 -16.64 -23.09
C PHE A 127 -1.53 -17.21 -22.12
N LYS A 128 -1.39 -18.55 -22.09
CA LYS A 128 -0.44 -19.24 -21.20
C LYS A 128 1.01 -18.77 -21.34
N LEU A 129 1.41 -18.33 -22.55
CA LEU A 129 2.74 -17.79 -22.84
C LEU A 129 3.08 -16.56 -21.99
N PHE A 130 2.09 -15.76 -21.58
CA PHE A 130 2.28 -14.55 -20.77
C PHE A 130 1.96 -14.75 -19.29
N SER A 131 1.89 -16.01 -18.82
CA SER A 131 1.62 -16.32 -17.40
C SER A 131 2.61 -15.69 -16.42
N PHE A 132 3.85 -15.42 -16.83
CA PHE A 132 4.84 -14.70 -16.03
C PHE A 132 4.45 -13.25 -15.70
N LEU A 133 3.50 -12.66 -16.44
CA LEU A 133 2.97 -11.32 -16.17
C LEU A 133 1.95 -11.31 -15.03
N ARG A 134 1.48 -12.48 -14.55
CA ARG A 134 0.47 -12.58 -13.46
C ARG A 134 0.92 -11.87 -12.19
N LYS A 135 2.22 -11.81 -11.93
CA LYS A 135 2.81 -11.07 -10.81
C LYS A 135 2.52 -9.56 -10.83
N TYR A 136 2.16 -8.98 -11.97
CA TYR A 136 1.76 -7.58 -12.04
C TYR A 136 0.30 -7.33 -11.66
N ARG A 137 -0.45 -8.40 -11.37
CA ARG A 137 -1.74 -8.42 -10.66
C ARG A 137 -2.61 -7.18 -10.89
N PRO A 138 -3.07 -6.95 -12.14
CA PRO A 138 -3.97 -5.84 -12.43
C PRO A 138 -5.26 -6.00 -11.61
N ILE A 139 -5.71 -4.91 -11.01
CA ILE A 139 -6.94 -4.89 -10.21
C ILE A 139 -7.65 -3.55 -10.37
N SER A 140 -8.96 -3.58 -10.61
CA SER A 140 -9.74 -2.34 -10.63
C SER A 140 -9.77 -1.72 -9.24
N ARG A 141 -9.79 -0.39 -9.17
CA ARG A 141 -9.89 0.36 -7.91
C ARG A 141 -11.11 -0.06 -7.08
N GLU A 142 -12.23 -0.34 -7.75
CA GLU A 142 -13.48 -0.78 -7.11
C GLU A 142 -13.33 -2.17 -6.49
N ARG A 143 -12.71 -3.12 -7.20
CA ARG A 143 -12.41 -4.45 -6.64
C ARG A 143 -11.39 -4.33 -5.51
N PHE A 144 -10.35 -3.53 -5.67
CA PHE A 144 -9.36 -3.29 -4.63
C PHE A 144 -10.00 -2.76 -3.34
N ALA A 145 -10.86 -1.74 -3.42
CA ALA A 145 -11.58 -1.23 -2.27
C ALA A 145 -12.47 -2.29 -1.59
N LYS A 146 -13.10 -3.18 -2.38
CA LYS A 146 -13.89 -4.30 -1.86
C LYS A 146 -13.03 -5.32 -1.10
N GLU A 147 -11.84 -5.64 -1.62
CA GLU A 147 -10.88 -6.52 -0.94
C GLU A 147 -10.37 -5.90 0.37
N ILE A 148 -10.06 -4.60 0.39
CA ILE A 148 -9.68 -3.90 1.63
C ILE A 148 -10.81 -3.97 2.66
N ARG A 149 -12.05 -3.74 2.23
CA ARG A 149 -13.21 -3.88 3.11
C ARG A 149 -13.34 -5.29 3.67
N TYR A 150 -13.12 -6.32 2.87
CA TYR A 150 -13.15 -7.71 3.35
C TYR A 150 -12.09 -7.95 4.43
N ILE A 151 -10.88 -7.44 4.27
CA ILE A 151 -9.81 -7.58 5.27
C ILE A 151 -10.20 -6.88 6.58
N ILE A 152 -10.76 -5.67 6.51
CA ILE A 152 -11.22 -4.92 7.68
C ILE A 152 -12.35 -5.66 8.41
N GLU A 153 -13.25 -6.30 7.65
CA GLU A 153 -14.31 -7.19 8.17
C GLU A 153 -13.79 -8.59 8.55
N GLU A 154 -12.47 -8.80 8.63
CA GLU A 154 -11.79 -10.05 9.00
C GLU A 154 -12.09 -11.25 8.09
N LYS A 155 -12.47 -10.98 6.85
CA LYS A 155 -12.67 -11.99 5.81
C LYS A 155 -11.38 -12.23 5.03
N SER A 156 -11.27 -13.42 4.45
CA SER A 156 -10.14 -13.76 3.57
C SER A 156 -10.11 -12.87 2.33
N SER A 157 -8.92 -12.39 1.96
CA SER A 157 -8.67 -11.72 0.68
C SER A 157 -7.46 -12.34 0.01
N GLU A 158 -7.50 -12.49 -1.30
CA GLU A 158 -6.31 -12.93 -2.05
C GLU A 158 -5.18 -11.89 -1.97
N LEU A 159 -5.49 -10.62 -1.67
CA LEU A 159 -4.49 -9.54 -1.64
C LEU A 159 -3.50 -9.69 -0.49
N THR A 160 -3.79 -10.49 0.53
CA THR A 160 -2.87 -10.75 1.66
C THR A 160 -1.76 -11.74 1.31
N TYR A 161 -1.70 -12.23 0.07
CA TYR A 161 -0.66 -13.14 -0.42
C TYR A 161 -0.01 -12.61 -1.69
N ARG A 162 1.30 -12.85 -1.83
CA ARG A 162 2.05 -12.53 -3.05
C ARG A 162 1.83 -13.60 -4.12
N ILE A 163 1.64 -13.15 -5.36
CA ILE A 163 1.66 -14.01 -6.56
C ILE A 163 3.10 -14.05 -7.08
N LYS A 164 3.61 -15.27 -7.27
CA LYS A 164 4.92 -15.53 -7.91
C LYS A 164 4.83 -15.46 -9.43
#